data_AF-A0A1T4KJR3-F1
#
_entry.id   AF-A0A1T4KJR3-F1
#
_cell.length_a   1.000
_cell.length_b   1.000
_cell.length_c   1.000
_cell.angle_alpha   90.00
_cell.angle_beta   90.00
_cell.angle_gamma   90.00
#
_symmetry.space_group_name_H-M   'P 1'
#
loop_
_entity.id
_entity.type
_entity.pdbx_description
1 polymer ?
#
loop_
_entity_poly.entity_id
_entity_poly.type
_entity_poly.pdbx_seq_one_letter_code
_entity_poly.pdbx_strand_id
1 'polypeptide(L)'
;MIKKIIFWTLFCALVASCSQKTAFNLQIPDGTGMEESPVTKKTAQKNDFYIFEKSQQERIDLFRGMQGSAAVCIKLKVEKASRKKDGSQNIASLGFLYKNDFNGRTSVVFPLSSRSLINFNFDDFEGQCVEIVYSLERGKECPAGFFVDLSGSKAKYSVVSVQIAQASVGFDYSQDCERYAFAPNGGNLVKDTKKIDFSALAMCFSPVNSEKALMPKICFSFNQNADSVKFTSGGERFTVRNGGSDYLDVPVSALKSPFSELEITENAEQIKSVMAVSSDWNLLENSSDLVFSPVNPIKVDPGLIMQWPQKNWRGNDYELFEWDRFSGILFFDIANYSVQNDFFRRLAFFVEKQGFKGKLLSDAQLEGKHGYNAHDYRAYDLARFFEKARAENFPLNKKELLLREILLKNSIIVQNEDGSFSEGRGAVISISQESPLYLRTTFVAHEGWHGIFFVDEDFRNTVSSVFYSLQMADPGAIDFLIKYFQVTPSLNYDTEDEYLLKNEFMAYMLQRPVSACEKYFTDMAARPHSQSFIKEEADYIIETKAAGFSGSAQMLEDYVKRRWNLSAGRVWILSR
;
A
#
# COMPACT_ATOMS: atom_id res chain seq x y z
N MET A 1 12.96 -77.44 37.32
CA MET A 1 12.64 -76.90 38.67
C MET A 1 13.63 -75.77 38.94
N ILE A 2 13.31 -74.56 38.48
CA ILE A 2 14.16 -73.37 38.59
C ILE A 2 13.53 -72.48 39.65
N LYS A 3 14.20 -72.31 40.79
CA LYS A 3 13.83 -71.35 41.84
C LYS A 3 14.88 -70.26 41.94
N LYS A 4 14.37 -69.11 42.35
CA LYS A 4 14.86 -67.74 42.20
C LYS A 4 15.10 -67.18 43.61
N ILE A 5 15.60 -65.93 43.65
CA ILE A 5 15.58 -64.96 44.78
C ILE A 5 16.65 -65.26 45.87
N ILE A 6 17.45 -64.33 46.43
CA ILE A 6 17.33 -62.91 46.78
C ILE A 6 18.76 -62.31 46.88
N PHE A 7 19.00 -61.07 46.42
CA PHE A 7 19.87 -60.14 47.15
C PHE A 7 19.42 -58.69 46.95
N TRP A 8 19.21 -58.02 48.08
CA TRP A 8 18.90 -56.60 48.25
C TRP A 8 20.02 -55.71 47.72
N THR A 9 19.68 -54.54 47.18
CA THR A 9 20.56 -53.36 47.31
C THR A 9 19.74 -52.10 47.54
N LEU A 10 20.24 -51.33 48.52
CA LEU A 10 19.67 -50.15 49.14
C LEU A 10 19.37 -49.01 48.16
N PHE A 11 18.27 -48.33 48.48
CA PHE A 11 17.84 -47.03 47.99
C PHE A 11 18.72 -45.94 48.63
N CYS A 12 19.43 -45.15 47.82
CA CYS A 12 19.92 -43.84 48.22
C CYS A 12 19.49 -42.82 47.17
N ALA A 13 18.51 -42.01 47.55
CA ALA A 13 17.99 -40.90 46.78
C ALA A 13 19.04 -39.80 46.69
N LEU A 14 19.48 -39.49 45.46
CA LEU A 14 20.12 -38.24 45.10
C LEU A 14 19.14 -37.51 44.19
N VAL A 15 18.48 -36.49 44.75
CA VAL A 15 17.66 -35.52 44.01
C VAL A 15 18.61 -34.66 43.20
N ALA A 16 18.94 -35.11 41.99
CA ALA A 16 19.49 -34.25 40.94
C ALA A 16 18.31 -33.73 40.13
N SER A 17 18.02 -32.42 40.22
CA SER A 17 17.09 -31.75 39.31
C SER A 17 17.66 -31.84 37.89
N CYS A 18 17.24 -32.85 37.15
CA CYS A 18 17.68 -33.09 35.79
C CYS A 18 17.09 -32.02 34.86
N SER A 19 17.89 -31.04 34.44
CA SER A 19 17.51 -30.14 33.35
C SER A 19 17.47 -30.95 32.05
N GLN A 20 16.29 -31.36 31.59
CA GLN A 20 16.13 -31.89 30.24
C GLN A 20 16.49 -30.78 29.24
N LYS A 21 17.64 -30.91 28.56
CA LYS A 21 17.96 -30.06 27.41
C LYS A 21 17.06 -30.49 26.25
N THR A 22 16.00 -29.73 26.00
CA THR A 22 15.30 -29.80 24.71
C THR A 22 15.98 -28.82 23.77
N ALA A 23 16.47 -29.32 22.64
CA ALA A 23 17.11 -28.54 21.59
C ALA A 23 16.12 -28.36 20.42
N PHE A 24 15.98 -27.13 19.94
CA PHE A 24 15.20 -26.79 18.74
C PHE A 24 16.05 -25.96 17.78
N ASN A 25 15.86 -26.06 16.47
CA ASN A 25 16.69 -25.31 15.53
C ASN A 25 16.12 -23.91 15.25
N LEU A 26 16.98 -22.89 15.28
CA LEU A 26 16.62 -21.55 14.78
C LEU A 26 16.65 -21.57 13.25
N GLN A 27 15.47 -21.50 12.62
CA GLN A 27 15.35 -21.57 11.16
C GLN A 27 15.30 -20.18 10.52
N ILE A 28 15.86 -20.05 9.31
CA ILE A 28 15.72 -18.86 8.44
C ILE A 28 14.75 -19.23 7.30
N PRO A 29 13.82 -18.34 6.90
CA PRO A 29 12.78 -18.65 5.92
C PRO A 29 13.27 -19.12 4.52
N ASP A 30 14.51 -18.79 4.12
CA ASP A 30 14.92 -18.89 2.69
C ASP A 30 15.95 -19.98 2.36
N GLY A 31 16.12 -21.00 3.20
CA GLY A 31 16.78 -22.26 2.84
C GLY A 31 18.27 -22.21 2.41
N THR A 32 18.91 -21.03 2.40
CA THR A 32 20.33 -20.89 2.05
C THR A 32 21.21 -20.94 3.30
N GLY A 33 21.91 -22.05 3.47
CA GLY A 33 22.88 -22.25 4.56
C GLY A 33 22.30 -22.98 5.77
N MET A 34 21.88 -24.23 5.56
CA MET A 34 21.52 -25.15 6.63
C MET A 34 22.75 -25.48 7.50
N GLU A 35 22.81 -24.88 8.68
CA GLU A 35 23.30 -25.58 9.86
C GLU A 35 22.29 -25.37 10.99
N GLU A 36 21.69 -26.49 11.40
CA GLU A 36 20.88 -26.65 12.59
C GLU A 36 21.70 -26.27 13.83
N SER A 37 21.33 -25.19 14.52
CA SER A 37 21.95 -24.82 15.80
C SER A 37 20.89 -24.83 16.91
N PRO A 38 21.14 -25.54 18.02
CA PRO A 38 20.12 -25.83 19.02
C PRO A 38 19.86 -24.64 19.96
N VAL A 39 18.65 -24.08 19.92
CA VAL A 39 18.06 -23.31 21.01
C VAL A 39 17.86 -24.24 22.19
N THR A 40 18.54 -23.96 23.31
CA THR A 40 18.51 -24.84 24.48
C THR A 40 17.47 -24.37 25.49
N LYS A 41 16.47 -25.21 25.76
CA LYS A 41 15.51 -25.02 26.87
C LYS A 41 16.18 -25.26 28.23
N LYS A 42 15.91 -24.37 29.19
CA LYS A 42 16.24 -24.53 30.62
C LYS A 42 15.06 -24.04 31.47
N THR A 43 14.96 -24.51 32.71
CA THR A 43 13.88 -24.17 33.63
C THR A 43 14.47 -23.64 34.94
N ALA A 44 13.99 -22.48 35.40
CA ALA A 44 14.33 -21.89 36.69
C ALA A 44 13.07 -21.33 37.36
N GLN A 45 12.82 -21.69 38.63
CA GLN A 45 11.74 -21.11 39.46
C GLN A 45 10.37 -20.98 38.77
N LYS A 46 9.88 -22.06 38.13
CA LYS A 46 8.62 -22.13 37.34
C LYS A 46 8.61 -21.38 36.00
N ASN A 47 9.73 -20.78 35.60
CA ASN A 47 9.89 -20.10 34.33
C ASN A 47 10.73 -20.94 33.38
N ASP A 48 10.28 -21.03 32.13
CA ASP A 48 11.05 -21.63 31.05
C ASP A 48 11.80 -20.52 30.31
N PHE A 49 13.07 -20.74 30.04
CA PHE A 49 13.88 -19.83 29.25
C PHE A 49 14.72 -20.55 28.22
N TYR A 50 15.03 -19.82 27.15
CA TYR A 50 15.66 -20.31 25.94
C TYR A 50 16.82 -19.39 25.61
N ILE A 51 18.00 -19.98 25.45
CA ILE A 51 19.24 -19.22 25.19
C ILE A 51 19.59 -19.32 23.72
N PHE A 52 19.94 -18.17 23.12
CA PHE A 52 20.54 -18.11 21.80
C PHE A 52 22.05 -18.28 21.86
N GLU A 53 22.58 -19.18 21.04
CA GLU A 53 24.02 -19.32 20.83
C GLU A 53 24.60 -18.04 20.17
N LYS A 54 25.91 -17.85 20.29
CA LYS A 54 26.57 -16.68 19.72
C LYS A 54 26.39 -16.60 18.20
N SER A 55 26.49 -17.74 17.52
CA SER A 55 26.25 -17.88 16.08
C SER A 55 24.82 -17.47 15.69
N GLN A 56 23.82 -17.75 16.54
CA GLN A 56 22.42 -17.37 16.31
C GLN A 56 22.23 -15.86 16.45
N GLN A 57 22.84 -15.23 17.46
CA GLN A 57 22.82 -13.77 17.61
C GLN A 57 23.49 -13.07 16.42
N GLU A 58 24.65 -13.58 15.98
CA GLU A 58 25.36 -13.09 14.79
C GLU A 58 24.50 -13.22 13.52
N ARG A 59 23.72 -14.31 13.37
CA ARG A 59 22.77 -14.48 12.26
C ARG A 59 21.59 -13.51 12.33
N ILE A 60 21.03 -13.26 13.52
CA ILE A 60 19.96 -12.27 13.71
C ILE A 60 20.47 -10.87 13.35
N ASP A 61 21.67 -10.51 13.79
CA ASP A 61 22.31 -9.23 13.46
C ASP A 61 22.59 -9.09 11.96
N LEU A 62 23.08 -10.16 11.31
CA LEU A 62 23.27 -10.19 9.87
C LEU A 62 21.94 -10.02 9.12
N PHE A 63 20.91 -10.78 9.50
CA PHE A 63 19.57 -10.68 8.91
C PHE A 63 19.01 -9.28 9.09
N ARG A 64 19.14 -8.67 10.28
CA ARG A 64 18.73 -7.29 10.55
C ARG A 64 19.49 -6.27 9.70
N GLY A 65 20.79 -6.48 9.49
CA GLY A 65 21.62 -5.61 8.64
C GLY A 65 21.23 -5.70 7.17
N MET A 66 20.90 -6.90 6.69
CA MET A 66 20.39 -7.10 5.34
C MET A 66 18.98 -6.55 5.19
N GLN A 67 18.08 -6.87 6.13
CA GLN A 67 16.64 -6.64 6.05
C GLN A 67 16.16 -5.28 6.57
N GLY A 68 17.05 -4.50 7.17
CA GLY A 68 16.75 -3.24 7.86
C GLY A 68 16.00 -3.42 9.19
N SER A 69 15.38 -4.57 9.43
CA SER A 69 14.62 -4.92 10.63
C SER A 69 14.68 -6.43 10.89
N ALA A 70 14.35 -6.85 12.11
CA ALA A 70 14.27 -8.27 12.47
C ALA A 70 13.27 -8.48 13.62
N ALA A 71 12.79 -9.71 13.72
CA ALA A 71 11.97 -10.25 14.80
C ALA A 71 12.38 -11.68 15.13
N VAL A 72 11.97 -12.15 16.32
CA VAL A 72 11.96 -13.58 16.64
C VAL A 72 10.52 -14.07 16.55
N CYS A 73 10.27 -15.05 15.69
CA CYS A 73 9.00 -15.76 15.61
C CYS A 73 9.06 -17.03 16.46
N ILE A 74 8.14 -17.17 17.42
CA ILE A 74 8.08 -18.28 18.36
C ILE A 74 6.74 -18.97 18.17
N LYS A 75 6.78 -20.23 17.72
CA LYS A 75 5.59 -21.06 17.57
C LYS A 75 5.35 -21.87 18.83
N LEU A 76 4.22 -21.64 19.47
CA LEU A 76 3.80 -22.35 20.69
C LEU A 76 2.65 -23.30 20.36
N LYS A 77 2.66 -24.49 20.93
CA LYS A 77 1.51 -25.40 20.98
C LYS A 77 1.01 -25.49 22.41
N VAL A 78 -0.22 -25.07 22.63
CA VAL A 78 -0.87 -25.06 23.95
C VAL A 78 -1.60 -26.38 24.15
N GLU A 79 -1.30 -27.09 25.24
CA GLU A 79 -1.95 -28.36 25.53
C GLU A 79 -3.35 -28.14 26.10
N LYS A 80 -4.27 -29.07 25.83
CA LYS A 80 -5.61 -29.05 26.43
C LYS A 80 -5.51 -29.25 27.94
N ALA A 81 -6.17 -28.40 28.72
CA ALA A 81 -6.15 -28.51 30.17
C ALA A 81 -6.90 -29.77 30.65
N SER A 82 -6.28 -30.56 31.53
CA SER A 82 -6.96 -31.67 32.20
C SER A 82 -7.80 -31.15 33.38
N ARG A 83 -9.01 -30.65 33.09
CA ARG A 83 -10.02 -30.11 34.04
C ARG A 83 -9.59 -28.87 34.87
N LYS A 84 -10.28 -27.74 34.64
CA LYS A 84 -10.24 -26.57 35.53
C LYS A 84 -11.03 -26.88 36.81
N LYS A 85 -10.39 -26.76 37.98
CA LYS A 85 -11.06 -26.93 39.30
C LYS A 85 -11.40 -25.60 39.97
N ASP A 86 -11.02 -24.48 39.37
CA ASP A 86 -11.27 -23.14 39.88
C ASP A 86 -11.22 -22.15 38.71
N GLY A 87 -11.95 -21.05 38.79
CA GLY A 87 -12.09 -20.03 37.72
C GLY A 87 -10.81 -19.20 37.46
N SER A 88 -9.63 -19.70 37.83
CA SER A 88 -8.35 -19.03 37.66
C SER A 88 -7.92 -19.00 36.18
N GLN A 89 -7.56 -17.81 35.67
CA GLN A 89 -7.01 -17.63 34.33
C GLN A 89 -5.56 -18.13 34.23
N ASN A 90 -5.20 -18.71 33.09
CA ASN A 90 -3.84 -19.18 32.81
C ASN A 90 -3.02 -18.10 32.09
N ILE A 91 -2.74 -17.00 32.80
CA ILE A 91 -1.96 -15.87 32.26
C ILE A 91 -0.48 -16.26 32.15
N ALA A 92 0.14 -15.87 31.04
CA ALA A 92 1.56 -16.00 30.80
C ALA A 92 2.15 -14.74 30.18
N SER A 93 3.46 -14.59 30.32
CA SER A 93 4.19 -13.48 29.73
C SER A 93 5.41 -13.98 28.95
N LEU A 94 5.70 -13.35 27.83
CA LEU A 94 6.87 -13.62 27.00
C LEU A 94 7.75 -12.36 26.92
N GLY A 95 9.05 -12.54 27.06
CA GLY A 95 10.02 -11.44 27.06
C GLY A 95 11.39 -11.85 26.52
N PHE A 96 12.18 -10.87 26.10
CA PHE A 96 13.58 -11.09 25.71
C PHE A 96 14.52 -11.12 26.92
N LEU A 97 15.59 -11.89 26.79
CA LEU A 97 16.73 -11.94 27.71
C LEU A 97 17.95 -11.32 27.06
N TYR A 98 18.76 -10.64 27.86
CA TYR A 98 19.98 -9.96 27.46
C TYR A 98 21.17 -10.49 28.26
N LYS A 99 22.40 -10.15 27.84
CA LYS A 99 23.63 -10.70 28.43
C LYS A 99 23.71 -10.51 29.95
N ASN A 100 23.23 -9.37 30.45
CA ASN A 100 23.26 -9.03 31.87
C ASN A 100 22.21 -9.77 32.72
N ASP A 101 21.25 -10.47 32.11
CA ASP A 101 20.23 -11.23 32.83
C ASP A 101 20.73 -12.59 33.33
N PHE A 102 21.94 -12.99 32.91
CA PHE A 102 22.51 -14.29 33.23
C PHE A 102 23.56 -14.21 34.33
N ASN A 103 23.46 -15.10 35.31
CA ASN A 103 24.55 -15.41 36.23
C ASN A 103 25.31 -16.64 35.70
N GLY A 104 26.38 -16.39 34.95
CA GLY A 104 27.10 -17.44 34.19
C GLY A 104 26.35 -17.92 32.94
N ARG A 105 26.70 -19.08 32.37
CA ARG A 105 26.09 -19.58 31.10
C ARG A 105 24.78 -20.35 31.28
N THR A 106 24.30 -20.53 32.52
CA THR A 106 23.28 -21.56 32.82
C THR A 106 22.09 -21.12 33.63
N SER A 107 22.10 -19.94 34.24
CA SER A 107 20.99 -19.46 35.08
C SER A 107 20.66 -18.01 34.80
N VAL A 108 19.36 -17.71 34.74
CA VAL A 108 18.81 -16.35 34.67
C VAL A 108 18.56 -15.85 36.09
N VAL A 109 18.81 -14.57 36.33
CA VAL A 109 18.52 -13.91 37.61
C VAL A 109 17.10 -13.34 37.54
N PHE A 110 16.18 -13.88 38.35
CA PHE A 110 14.85 -13.31 38.56
C PHE A 110 14.76 -12.60 39.93
N PRO A 111 13.94 -11.55 40.08
CA PRO A 111 13.10 -10.94 39.05
C PRO A 111 13.92 -10.12 38.05
N LEU A 112 13.49 -10.12 36.78
CA LEU A 112 14.13 -9.30 35.75
C LEU A 112 13.83 -7.82 36.03
N SER A 113 14.79 -6.93 35.73
CA SER A 113 14.54 -5.48 35.66
C SER A 113 13.38 -5.19 34.70
N SER A 114 12.66 -4.08 34.88
CA SER A 114 11.52 -3.71 34.00
C SER A 114 11.77 -4.04 32.53
N ARG A 115 10.98 -4.97 31.98
CA ARG A 115 11.03 -5.45 30.60
C ARG A 115 9.71 -5.16 29.91
N SER A 116 9.79 -4.93 28.60
CA SER A 116 8.64 -5.04 27.70
C SER A 116 8.24 -6.50 27.56
N LEU A 117 6.96 -6.79 27.80
CA LEU A 117 6.40 -8.13 27.82
C LEU A 117 5.23 -8.23 26.86
N ILE A 118 5.08 -9.41 26.26
CA ILE A 118 3.84 -9.82 25.61
C ILE A 118 3.07 -10.66 26.62
N ASN A 119 1.91 -10.19 27.06
CA ASN A 119 1.06 -10.93 27.98
C ASN A 119 -0.06 -11.62 27.22
N PHE A 120 -0.44 -12.83 27.63
CA PHE A 120 -1.48 -13.60 26.97
C PHE A 120 -2.11 -14.61 27.90
N ASN A 121 -3.35 -15.00 27.60
CA ASN A 121 -4.09 -16.01 28.33
C ASN A 121 -4.08 -17.33 27.54
N PHE A 122 -3.45 -18.37 28.08
CA PHE A 122 -3.38 -19.68 27.42
C PHE A 122 -4.76 -20.32 27.20
N ASP A 123 -5.76 -19.91 27.98
CA ASP A 123 -7.13 -20.41 27.85
C ASP A 123 -7.73 -20.14 26.47
N ASP A 124 -7.32 -19.04 25.81
CA ASP A 124 -7.86 -18.62 24.51
C ASP A 124 -7.33 -19.48 23.34
N PHE A 125 -6.28 -20.27 23.60
CA PHE A 125 -5.53 -21.04 22.60
C PHE A 125 -5.45 -22.54 22.92
N GLU A 126 -6.24 -23.05 23.88
CA GLU A 126 -6.17 -24.45 24.31
C GLU A 126 -6.32 -25.44 23.13
N GLY A 127 -5.31 -26.30 22.95
CA GLY A 127 -5.28 -27.29 21.88
C GLY A 127 -4.94 -26.74 20.50
N GLN A 128 -4.61 -25.45 20.40
CA GLN A 128 -4.22 -24.77 19.16
C GLN A 128 -2.71 -24.47 19.15
N CYS A 129 -2.19 -24.15 17.96
CA CYS A 129 -0.88 -23.54 17.82
C CYS A 129 -1.05 -22.03 17.64
N VAL A 130 -0.10 -21.26 18.16
CA VAL A 130 -0.03 -19.80 18.01
C VAL A 130 1.39 -19.39 17.65
N GLU A 131 1.53 -18.46 16.70
CA GLU A 131 2.81 -17.85 16.33
C GLU A 131 2.91 -16.44 16.93
N ILE A 132 3.95 -16.20 17.70
CA ILE A 132 4.24 -14.91 18.32
C ILE A 132 5.49 -14.34 17.66
N VAL A 133 5.33 -13.24 16.91
CA VAL A 133 6.44 -12.49 16.31
C VAL A 133 6.77 -11.31 17.21
N TYR A 134 7.94 -11.34 17.85
CA TYR A 134 8.39 -10.25 18.71
C TYR A 134 9.51 -9.46 18.01
N SER A 135 9.20 -8.24 17.58
CA SER A 135 10.13 -7.38 16.84
C SER A 135 11.27 -6.86 17.70
N LEU A 136 12.46 -6.77 17.12
CA LEU A 136 13.64 -6.21 17.76
C LEU A 136 13.66 -4.69 17.62
N GLU A 137 14.14 -3.99 18.65
CA GLU A 137 14.34 -2.55 18.60
C GLU A 137 15.56 -2.18 17.72
N ARG A 138 15.39 -1.16 16.89
CA ARG A 138 16.44 -0.64 16.00
C ARG A 138 17.57 -0.04 16.82
N GLY A 139 18.80 -0.40 16.49
CA GLY A 139 20.00 0.13 17.15
C GLY A 139 20.26 -0.41 18.57
N LYS A 140 19.47 -1.37 19.05
CA LYS A 140 19.73 -2.09 20.31
C LYS A 140 20.49 -3.38 20.10
N GLU A 141 21.09 -3.88 21.17
CA GLU A 141 21.77 -5.18 21.16
C GLU A 141 20.79 -6.31 20.83
N CYS A 142 21.27 -7.32 20.09
CA CYS A 142 20.50 -8.54 19.86
C CYS A 142 20.21 -9.24 21.20
N PRO A 143 18.99 -9.73 21.43
CA PRO A 143 18.69 -10.52 22.62
C PRO A 143 19.57 -11.77 22.67
N ALA A 144 19.95 -12.17 23.89
CA ALA A 144 20.67 -13.41 24.18
C ALA A 144 19.73 -14.61 24.34
N GLY A 145 18.42 -14.41 24.27
CA GLY A 145 17.41 -15.44 24.42
C GLY A 145 16.02 -14.87 24.65
N PHE A 146 15.08 -15.72 25.04
CA PHE A 146 13.75 -15.33 25.49
C PHE A 146 13.27 -16.21 26.64
N PHE A 147 12.22 -15.79 27.33
CA PHE A 147 11.58 -16.56 28.38
C PHE A 147 10.06 -16.57 28.21
N VAL A 148 9.44 -17.60 28.81
CA VAL A 148 8.00 -17.69 29.01
C VAL A 148 7.77 -17.86 30.52
N ASP A 149 7.18 -16.83 31.11
CA ASP A 149 6.84 -16.77 32.52
C ASP A 149 5.43 -17.34 32.73
N LEU A 150 5.34 -18.37 33.56
CA LEU A 150 4.09 -19.04 33.96
C LEU A 150 3.72 -18.73 35.42
N SER A 151 4.29 -17.70 36.03
CA SER A 151 4.08 -17.34 37.43
C SER A 151 2.60 -17.05 37.70
N GLY A 152 1.88 -18.08 38.15
CA GLY A 152 0.43 -18.01 38.42
C GLY A 152 -0.43 -18.88 37.50
N SER A 153 0.13 -19.49 36.46
CA SER A 153 -0.56 -20.35 35.50
C SER A 153 -0.27 -21.83 35.71
N LYS A 154 -1.25 -22.68 35.37
CA LYS A 154 -1.09 -24.15 35.31
C LYS A 154 -1.13 -24.67 33.87
N ALA A 155 -1.15 -23.77 32.89
CA ALA A 155 -1.13 -24.16 31.49
C ALA A 155 0.13 -24.96 31.16
N LYS A 156 -0.02 -25.90 30.22
CA LYS A 156 1.08 -26.63 29.63
C LYS A 156 1.21 -26.20 28.19
N TYR A 157 2.45 -25.99 27.77
CA TYR A 157 2.76 -25.59 26.42
C TYR A 157 4.08 -26.24 25.97
N SER A 158 4.27 -26.30 24.66
CA SER A 158 5.54 -26.68 24.04
C SER A 158 5.93 -25.62 23.01
N VAL A 159 7.22 -25.29 22.96
CA VAL A 159 7.79 -24.54 21.83
C VAL A 159 7.96 -25.52 20.68
N VAL A 160 7.31 -25.24 19.56
CA VAL A 160 7.36 -26.08 18.34
C VAL A 160 8.56 -25.67 17.49
N SER A 161 8.74 -24.37 17.30
CA SER A 161 9.86 -23.81 16.53
C SER A 161 10.17 -22.37 16.97
N VAL A 162 11.39 -21.94 16.67
CA VAL A 162 11.84 -20.55 16.78
C VAL A 162 12.49 -20.19 15.46
N GLN A 163 12.14 -19.03 14.90
CA GLN A 163 12.60 -18.59 13.59
C GLN A 163 13.00 -17.11 13.62
N ILE A 164 13.95 -16.74 12.77
CA ILE A 164 14.22 -15.33 12.46
C ILE A 164 13.15 -14.88 11.47
N ALA A 165 12.52 -13.74 11.74
CA ALA A 165 11.52 -13.14 10.87
C ALA A 165 11.84 -11.67 10.62
N GLN A 166 11.21 -11.07 9.62
CA GLN A 166 11.19 -9.62 9.48
C GLN A 166 10.35 -8.99 10.60
N ALA A 167 10.68 -7.76 11.02
CA ALA A 167 9.83 -7.05 11.98
C ALA A 167 8.43 -6.86 11.41
N SER A 168 7.42 -7.03 12.26
CA SER A 168 6.03 -6.79 11.92
C SER A 168 5.19 -6.51 13.19
N VAL A 169 4.06 -5.82 13.04
CA VAL A 169 3.09 -5.55 14.12
C VAL A 169 1.65 -5.69 13.64
N GLY A 170 0.82 -6.46 14.35
CA GLY A 170 -0.56 -6.77 13.94
C GLY A 170 -0.90 -8.25 14.08
N PHE A 171 -1.81 -8.75 13.24
CA PHE A 171 -2.29 -10.13 13.29
C PHE A 171 -2.55 -10.72 11.90
N ASP A 172 -2.49 -12.05 11.82
CA ASP A 172 -2.86 -12.83 10.63
C ASP A 172 -3.56 -14.13 11.04
N TYR A 173 -4.83 -14.25 10.63
CA TYR A 173 -5.72 -15.39 10.86
C TYR A 173 -5.91 -16.24 9.58
N SER A 174 -5.16 -15.97 8.51
CA SER A 174 -5.30 -16.67 7.24
C SER A 174 -4.75 -18.11 7.25
N GLN A 175 -3.93 -18.44 8.25
CA GLN A 175 -3.29 -19.74 8.39
C GLN A 175 -3.92 -20.57 9.53
N ASP A 176 -3.73 -21.89 9.50
CA ASP A 176 -4.18 -22.82 10.56
C ASP A 176 -3.62 -22.47 11.95
N CYS A 177 -2.47 -21.80 11.98
CA CYS A 177 -1.81 -21.31 13.19
C CYS A 177 -1.89 -19.78 13.17
N GLU A 178 -2.76 -19.22 14.01
CA GLU A 178 -2.91 -17.77 14.13
C GLU A 178 -1.58 -17.11 14.50
N ARG A 179 -1.27 -16.00 13.84
CA ARG A 179 -0.04 -15.24 14.03
C ARG A 179 -0.34 -13.87 14.64
N TYR A 180 0.40 -13.53 15.68
CA TYR A 180 0.33 -12.26 16.38
C TYR A 180 1.72 -11.63 16.44
N ALA A 181 1.82 -10.38 16.01
CA ALA A 181 3.09 -9.69 15.86
C ALA A 181 3.11 -8.40 16.70
N PHE A 182 4.19 -8.21 17.44
CA PHE A 182 4.33 -7.16 18.44
C PHE A 182 5.55 -6.30 18.17
N ALA A 183 5.38 -5.01 18.43
CA ALA A 183 6.47 -4.04 18.48
C ALA A 183 7.38 -4.32 19.70
N PRO A 184 8.59 -3.73 19.76
CA PRO A 184 9.54 -3.97 20.85
C PRO A 184 9.04 -3.60 22.25
N ASN A 185 8.00 -2.76 22.36
CA ASN A 185 7.38 -2.42 23.65
C ASN A 185 6.47 -3.54 24.21
N GLY A 186 6.22 -4.61 23.47
CA GLY A 186 5.37 -5.73 23.88
C GLY A 186 3.89 -5.42 23.66
N GLY A 187 3.02 -5.96 24.52
CA GLY A 187 1.58 -5.76 24.43
C GLY A 187 0.77 -6.89 25.05
N ASN A 188 -0.52 -6.95 24.71
CA ASN A 188 -1.40 -8.04 25.10
C ASN A 188 -1.85 -8.80 23.86
N LEU A 189 -1.68 -10.11 23.86
CA LEU A 189 -2.26 -10.98 22.84
C LEU A 189 -3.73 -11.18 23.21
N VAL A 190 -4.61 -10.61 22.40
CA VAL A 190 -6.06 -10.70 22.55
C VAL A 190 -6.61 -11.38 21.30
N LYS A 191 -7.29 -12.51 21.49
CA LYS A 191 -7.94 -13.24 20.40
C LYS A 191 -9.03 -12.38 19.77
N ASP A 192 -9.17 -12.48 18.45
CA ASP A 192 -10.17 -11.74 17.66
C ASP A 192 -10.08 -10.21 17.86
N THR A 193 -8.87 -9.70 18.13
CA THR A 193 -8.66 -8.26 18.34
C THR A 193 -9.08 -7.47 17.09
N LYS A 194 -9.72 -6.32 17.35
CA LYS A 194 -10.09 -5.33 16.33
C LYS A 194 -9.21 -4.08 16.40
N LYS A 195 -8.31 -4.02 17.38
CA LYS A 195 -7.44 -2.88 17.66
C LYS A 195 -5.99 -3.30 17.59
N ILE A 196 -5.16 -2.43 17.00
CA ILE A 196 -3.74 -2.65 16.84
C ILE A 196 -3.01 -1.37 17.24
N ASP A 197 -2.15 -1.48 18.25
CA ASP A 197 -1.32 -0.37 18.69
C ASP A 197 -0.08 -0.26 17.79
N PHE A 198 -0.04 0.79 16.98
CA PHE A 198 1.08 1.10 16.11
C PHE A 198 2.03 2.16 16.70
N SER A 199 1.80 2.65 17.93
CA SER A 199 2.57 3.74 18.54
C SER A 199 4.07 3.44 18.68
N ALA A 200 4.41 2.15 18.79
CA ALA A 200 5.79 1.68 18.91
C ALA A 200 6.41 1.18 17.59
N LEU A 201 5.72 1.34 16.44
CA LEU A 201 6.30 0.98 15.13
C LEU A 201 7.62 1.72 14.87
N ALA A 202 7.76 2.97 15.33
CA ALA A 202 9.00 3.74 15.18
C ALA A 202 10.22 3.12 15.89
N MET A 203 10.01 2.18 16.81
CA MET A 203 11.08 1.44 17.49
C MET A 203 11.69 0.36 16.60
N CYS A 204 10.94 -0.22 15.65
CA CYS A 204 11.42 -1.27 14.74
C CYS A 204 11.45 -0.87 13.26
N PHE A 205 10.76 0.21 12.87
CA PHE A 205 10.72 0.75 11.50
C PHE A 205 11.12 2.23 11.47
N SER A 206 11.49 2.74 10.28
CA SER A 206 11.83 4.15 10.12
C SER A 206 10.63 5.04 10.45
N PRO A 207 10.80 6.09 11.27
CA PRO A 207 9.72 7.04 11.56
C PRO A 207 9.46 8.02 10.40
N VAL A 208 10.37 8.11 9.44
CA VAL A 208 10.32 9.05 8.31
C VAL A 208 10.83 8.38 7.03
N ASN A 209 10.39 8.88 5.88
CA ASN A 209 10.99 8.56 4.60
C ASN A 209 12.31 9.34 4.44
N SER A 210 13.33 8.67 3.92
CA SER A 210 14.66 9.21 3.67
C SER A 210 15.34 8.43 2.54
N GLU A 211 16.52 8.86 2.12
CA GLU A 211 17.32 8.16 1.10
C GLU A 211 17.70 6.72 1.47
N LYS A 212 17.66 6.35 2.75
CA LYS A 212 18.16 5.06 3.25
C LYS A 212 17.09 4.21 3.92
N ALA A 213 15.93 4.77 4.21
CA ALA A 213 14.91 4.09 4.98
C ALA A 213 13.53 4.68 4.68
N LEU A 214 12.53 3.80 4.66
CA LEU A 214 11.14 4.12 4.41
C LEU A 214 10.30 3.83 5.65
N MET A 215 9.24 4.62 5.81
CA MET A 215 8.14 4.28 6.72
C MET A 215 7.52 2.94 6.30
N PRO A 216 6.96 2.17 7.24
CA PRO A 216 6.34 0.89 6.94
C PRO A 216 5.03 1.07 6.17
N LYS A 217 4.47 -0.05 5.71
CA LYS A 217 3.12 -0.14 5.15
C LYS A 217 2.26 -1.08 5.97
N ILE A 218 0.95 -0.84 5.98
CA ILE A 218 -0.05 -1.70 6.59
C ILE A 218 -0.69 -2.52 5.50
N CYS A 219 -0.51 -3.83 5.58
CA CYS A 219 -1.05 -4.82 4.68
C CYS A 219 -2.36 -5.35 5.25
N PHE A 220 -3.46 -5.20 4.50
CA PHE A 220 -4.74 -5.79 4.82
C PHE A 220 -4.99 -6.97 3.89
N SER A 221 -5.56 -8.05 4.44
CA SER A 221 -6.16 -9.10 3.62
C SER A 221 -7.59 -9.39 4.04
N PHE A 222 -8.46 -9.61 3.06
CA PHE A 222 -9.91 -9.74 3.23
C PHE A 222 -10.43 -11.13 2.84
N ASN A 223 -11.67 -11.41 3.25
CA ASN A 223 -12.47 -12.48 2.67
C ASN A 223 -12.98 -12.06 1.28
N GLN A 224 -13.05 -12.99 0.32
CA GLN A 224 -13.40 -12.74 -1.09
C GLN A 224 -14.75 -12.04 -1.31
N ASN A 225 -15.62 -12.03 -0.30
CA ASN A 225 -16.97 -11.47 -0.36
C ASN A 225 -17.18 -10.30 0.62
N ALA A 226 -16.11 -9.61 1.04
CA ALA A 226 -16.21 -8.48 1.94
C ALA A 226 -16.87 -7.28 1.24
N ASP A 227 -18.16 -7.00 1.49
CA ASP A 227 -18.87 -5.87 0.86
C ASP A 227 -18.15 -4.53 1.08
N SER A 228 -17.90 -4.22 2.35
CA SER A 228 -17.05 -3.11 2.76
C SER A 228 -16.51 -3.32 4.17
N VAL A 229 -15.37 -2.72 4.46
CA VAL A 229 -14.75 -2.72 5.80
C VAL A 229 -14.47 -1.27 6.17
N LYS A 230 -14.74 -0.91 7.43
CA LYS A 230 -14.37 0.41 7.95
C LYS A 230 -13.38 0.31 9.08
N PHE A 231 -12.40 1.19 9.05
CA PHE A 231 -11.41 1.30 10.12
C PHE A 231 -11.08 2.75 10.40
N THR A 232 -10.47 3.00 11.55
CA THR A 232 -9.95 4.30 11.93
C THR A 232 -8.47 4.22 12.22
N SER A 233 -7.75 5.29 11.90
CA SER A 233 -6.37 5.46 12.32
C SER A 233 -6.09 6.95 12.49
N GLY A 234 -5.56 7.36 13.63
CA GLY A 234 -5.03 8.72 13.77
C GLY A 234 -6.08 9.84 13.75
N GLY A 235 -7.34 9.51 14.06
CA GLY A 235 -8.50 10.40 13.96
C GLY A 235 -9.17 10.41 12.59
N GLU A 236 -8.69 9.60 11.66
CA GLU A 236 -9.20 9.47 10.30
C GLU A 236 -10.10 8.25 10.19
N ARG A 237 -11.08 8.29 9.28
CA ARG A 237 -12.03 7.21 9.05
C ARG A 237 -11.86 6.70 7.63
N PHE A 238 -11.66 5.41 7.48
CA PHE A 238 -11.46 4.78 6.19
C PHE A 238 -12.61 3.82 5.89
N THR A 239 -12.98 3.76 4.62
CA THR A 239 -13.90 2.74 4.09
C THR A 239 -13.26 2.07 2.90
N VAL A 240 -13.01 0.77 3.01
CA VAL A 240 -12.58 -0.09 1.91
C VAL A 240 -13.80 -0.78 1.34
N ARG A 241 -14.01 -0.70 0.02
CA ARG A 241 -15.05 -1.45 -0.68
C ARG A 241 -14.43 -2.63 -1.42
N ASN A 242 -15.20 -3.69 -1.66
CA ASN A 242 -14.71 -4.82 -2.44
C ASN A 242 -14.24 -4.37 -3.84
N GLY A 243 -12.96 -4.45 -4.15
CA GLY A 243 -12.44 -4.15 -5.49
C GLY A 243 -12.19 -5.39 -6.36
N GLY A 244 -12.62 -6.57 -5.94
CA GLY A 244 -12.16 -7.84 -6.51
C GLY A 244 -10.69 -8.17 -6.17
N SER A 245 -10.08 -7.43 -5.24
CA SER A 245 -8.79 -7.75 -4.63
C SER A 245 -9.01 -8.17 -3.19
N ASP A 246 -8.39 -9.28 -2.80
CA ASP A 246 -8.38 -9.78 -1.42
C ASP A 246 -7.31 -9.07 -0.56
N TYR A 247 -6.64 -8.06 -1.11
CA TYR A 247 -5.52 -7.36 -0.48
C TYR A 247 -5.57 -5.85 -0.71
N LEU A 248 -5.08 -5.10 0.27
CA LEU A 248 -4.87 -3.65 0.18
C LEU A 248 -3.63 -3.26 0.98
N ASP A 249 -2.75 -2.50 0.33
CA ASP A 249 -1.63 -1.82 1.00
C ASP A 249 -1.99 -0.39 1.36
N VAL A 250 -1.74 -0.02 2.62
CA VAL A 250 -1.85 1.36 3.11
C VAL A 250 -0.51 1.79 3.67
N PRO A 251 0.31 2.53 2.90
CA PRO A 251 1.57 3.08 3.41
C PRO A 251 1.32 4.00 4.61
N VAL A 252 2.09 3.83 5.69
CA VAL A 252 1.91 4.65 6.90
C VAL A 252 2.20 6.14 6.63
N SER A 253 3.01 6.43 5.61
CA SER A 253 3.26 7.78 5.09
C SER A 253 2.01 8.46 4.52
N ALA A 254 0.97 7.73 4.13
CA ALA A 254 -0.29 8.27 3.63
C ALA A 254 -1.18 8.87 4.75
N LEU A 255 -0.95 8.46 6.00
CA LEU A 255 -1.76 8.83 7.15
C LEU A 255 -1.38 10.22 7.68
N LYS A 256 -2.36 10.95 8.19
CA LYS A 256 -2.15 12.27 8.83
C LYS A 256 -1.34 12.14 10.13
N SER A 257 -1.65 11.10 10.90
CA SER A 257 -0.94 10.76 12.14
C SER A 257 -0.29 9.39 11.98
N PRO A 258 0.89 9.32 11.34
CA PRO A 258 1.66 8.09 11.26
C PRO A 258 1.80 7.41 12.63
N PHE A 259 1.74 6.08 12.66
CA PHE A 259 1.97 5.28 13.87
C PHE A 259 0.88 5.39 14.96
N SER A 260 -0.29 5.93 14.66
CA SER A 260 -1.43 5.89 15.60
C SER A 260 -2.09 4.51 15.66
N GLU A 261 -2.78 4.20 16.76
CA GLU A 261 -3.67 3.04 16.86
C GLU A 261 -4.57 2.91 15.64
N LEU A 262 -4.77 1.67 15.19
CA LEU A 262 -5.75 1.31 14.20
C LEU A 262 -6.88 0.51 14.85
N GLU A 263 -8.13 0.88 14.56
CA GLU A 263 -9.31 0.16 15.01
C GLU A 263 -10.25 -0.15 13.85
N ILE A 264 -10.61 -1.43 13.70
CA ILE A 264 -11.64 -1.87 12.76
C ILE A 264 -13.01 -1.61 13.38
N THR A 265 -13.77 -0.69 12.81
CA THR A 265 -15.03 -0.20 13.38
C THR A 265 -16.26 -0.91 12.84
N GLU A 266 -16.22 -1.43 11.60
CA GLU A 266 -17.34 -2.15 10.99
C GLU A 266 -16.83 -3.33 10.13
N ASN A 267 -17.58 -4.43 10.16
CA ASN A 267 -17.36 -5.66 9.38
C ASN A 267 -15.98 -6.32 9.61
N ALA A 268 -15.56 -6.41 10.88
CA ALA A 268 -14.26 -6.98 11.25
C ALA A 268 -14.11 -8.46 10.90
N GLU A 269 -15.22 -9.20 10.85
CA GLU A 269 -15.27 -10.60 10.42
C GLU A 269 -14.86 -10.80 8.96
N GLN A 270 -14.78 -9.73 8.16
CA GLN A 270 -14.31 -9.76 6.78
C GLN A 270 -12.78 -9.66 6.65
N ILE A 271 -12.07 -9.35 7.72
CA ILE A 271 -10.61 -9.22 7.72
C ILE A 271 -9.98 -10.56 8.11
N LYS A 272 -9.04 -11.02 7.29
CA LYS A 272 -8.17 -12.16 7.61
C LYS A 272 -6.87 -11.72 8.29
N SER A 273 -6.30 -10.58 7.89
CA SER A 273 -5.05 -10.08 8.46
C SER A 273 -4.96 -8.56 8.36
N VAL A 274 -4.26 -7.98 9.34
CA VAL A 274 -3.79 -6.59 9.31
C VAL A 274 -2.38 -6.60 9.88
N MET A 275 -1.40 -6.30 9.03
CA MET A 275 0.02 -6.41 9.37
C MET A 275 0.79 -5.17 8.93
N ALA A 276 1.39 -4.45 9.87
CA ALA A 276 2.41 -3.46 9.57
C ALA A 276 3.74 -4.18 9.28
N VAL A 277 4.32 -3.92 8.11
CA VAL A 277 5.57 -4.53 7.62
C VAL A 277 6.47 -3.48 6.96
N SER A 278 7.72 -3.83 6.69
CA SER A 278 8.63 -2.96 5.94
C SER A 278 8.09 -2.66 4.54
N SER A 279 8.31 -1.43 4.07
CA SER A 279 8.09 -1.09 2.66
C SER A 279 9.19 -1.68 1.77
N ASP A 280 8.88 -1.86 0.49
CA ASP A 280 9.78 -2.45 -0.50
C ASP A 280 11.01 -1.56 -0.74
N TRP A 281 12.23 -2.10 -0.67
CA TRP A 281 13.44 -1.27 -0.73
C TRP A 281 13.75 -0.72 -2.12
N ASN A 282 13.20 -1.30 -3.18
CA ASN A 282 13.29 -0.71 -4.51
C ASN A 282 12.70 0.70 -4.55
N LEU A 283 11.78 1.05 -3.63
CA LEU A 283 11.24 2.40 -3.50
C LEU A 283 12.27 3.44 -3.01
N LEU A 284 13.46 3.04 -2.58
CA LEU A 284 14.58 3.94 -2.27
C LEU A 284 15.35 4.40 -3.52
N GLU A 285 15.12 3.76 -4.67
CA GLU A 285 15.79 4.13 -5.91
C GLU A 285 15.35 5.52 -6.38
N ASN A 286 16.34 6.39 -6.59
CA ASN A 286 16.18 7.74 -7.09
C ASN A 286 16.86 7.87 -8.45
N SER A 287 16.50 8.94 -9.18
CA SER A 287 17.17 9.32 -10.42
C SER A 287 18.67 9.43 -10.23
N SER A 288 19.42 8.95 -11.22
CA SER A 288 20.88 9.06 -11.24
C SER A 288 21.38 10.52 -11.33
N ASP A 289 20.57 11.41 -11.92
CA ASP A 289 20.94 12.80 -12.18
C ASP A 289 20.36 13.79 -11.15
N LEU A 290 19.30 13.40 -10.43
CA LEU A 290 18.58 14.27 -9.49
C LEU A 290 18.31 13.57 -8.16
N VAL A 291 18.94 14.07 -7.10
CA VAL A 291 18.70 13.62 -5.71
C VAL A 291 17.25 13.93 -5.31
N PHE A 292 16.65 13.09 -4.46
CA PHE A 292 15.25 13.21 -4.00
C PHE A 292 14.24 13.23 -5.16
N SER A 293 14.50 12.43 -6.19
CA SER A 293 13.60 12.24 -7.34
C SER A 293 13.32 10.76 -7.49
N PRO A 294 12.29 10.22 -6.81
CA PRO A 294 11.98 8.79 -6.85
C PRO A 294 11.59 8.36 -8.27
N VAL A 295 12.12 7.22 -8.72
CA VAL A 295 11.82 6.67 -10.05
C VAL A 295 10.93 5.43 -10.01
N ASN A 296 10.85 4.76 -8.85
CA ASN A 296 9.95 3.63 -8.64
C ASN A 296 8.68 4.11 -7.91
N PRO A 297 7.48 3.83 -8.45
CA PRO A 297 6.21 4.27 -7.88
C PRO A 297 5.83 3.50 -6.62
N ILE A 298 5.17 4.15 -5.67
CA ILE A 298 4.45 3.47 -4.58
C ILE A 298 3.13 2.94 -5.14
N LYS A 299 2.91 1.61 -5.07
CA LYS A 299 1.63 1.00 -5.45
C LYS A 299 0.56 1.31 -4.41
N VAL A 300 -0.48 2.04 -4.80
CA VAL A 300 -1.57 2.45 -3.90
C VAL A 300 -2.89 2.61 -4.63
N ASP A 301 -3.98 2.56 -3.86
CA ASP A 301 -5.28 2.99 -4.32
C ASP A 301 -5.31 4.55 -4.44
N PRO A 302 -5.84 5.12 -5.54
CA PRO A 302 -5.86 6.57 -5.77
C PRO A 302 -6.59 7.38 -4.69
N GLY A 303 -7.44 6.73 -3.88
CA GLY A 303 -8.12 7.30 -2.74
C GLY A 303 -7.18 7.93 -1.71
N LEU A 304 -5.93 7.44 -1.62
CA LEU A 304 -4.91 7.97 -0.71
C LEU A 304 -4.16 9.19 -1.27
N ILE A 305 -4.04 9.32 -2.60
CA ILE A 305 -3.20 10.34 -3.25
C ILE A 305 -3.76 11.75 -2.99
N MET A 306 -5.08 11.91 -2.96
CA MET A 306 -5.74 13.22 -2.85
C MET A 306 -5.29 14.05 -1.64
N GLN A 307 -4.98 13.39 -0.52
CA GLN A 307 -4.64 14.02 0.76
C GLN A 307 -3.34 13.45 1.35
N TRP A 308 -2.46 12.91 0.51
CA TRP A 308 -1.17 12.41 0.95
C TRP A 308 -0.32 13.56 1.51
N PRO A 309 0.18 13.49 2.76
CA PRO A 309 0.94 14.59 3.33
C PRO A 309 2.29 14.79 2.62
N GLN A 310 2.51 15.96 2.01
CA GLN A 310 3.76 16.29 1.31
C GLN A 310 5.02 16.13 2.20
N LYS A 311 4.90 16.43 3.50
CA LYS A 311 6.00 16.24 4.47
C LYS A 311 6.49 14.78 4.59
N ASN A 312 5.71 13.82 4.10
CA ASN A 312 6.02 12.39 4.12
C ASN A 312 6.47 11.87 2.75
N TRP A 313 6.60 12.72 1.72
CA TRP A 313 7.08 12.31 0.40
C TRP A 313 8.54 11.86 0.43
N ARG A 314 8.91 11.01 -0.53
CA ARG A 314 10.30 10.64 -0.79
C ARG A 314 11.05 11.72 -1.58
N GLY A 315 10.33 12.48 -2.41
CA GLY A 315 10.87 13.57 -3.21
C GLY A 315 10.39 14.95 -2.75
N ASN A 316 11.13 15.98 -3.15
CA ASN A 316 10.78 17.38 -2.82
C ASN A 316 9.74 17.96 -3.78
N ASP A 317 9.86 17.61 -5.06
CA ASP A 317 9.09 18.20 -6.15
C ASP A 317 7.82 17.42 -6.47
N TYR A 318 7.83 16.10 -6.23
CA TYR A 318 6.72 15.20 -6.48
C TYR A 318 6.83 13.92 -5.65
N GLU A 319 5.71 13.22 -5.52
CA GLU A 319 5.68 11.79 -5.21
C GLU A 319 5.13 11.01 -6.40
N LEU A 320 5.65 9.80 -6.58
CA LEU A 320 5.30 8.92 -7.69
C LEU A 320 4.51 7.72 -7.17
N PHE A 321 3.34 7.50 -7.76
CA PHE A 321 2.46 6.38 -7.43
C PHE A 321 2.13 5.56 -8.68
N GLU A 322 1.78 4.30 -8.46
CA GLU A 322 1.19 3.41 -9.47
C GLU A 322 -0.15 2.94 -8.92
N TRP A 323 -1.17 2.91 -9.76
CA TRP A 323 -2.47 2.39 -9.37
C TRP A 323 -2.37 0.90 -9.09
N ASP A 324 -2.59 0.51 -7.84
CA ASP A 324 -2.49 -0.88 -7.36
C ASP A 324 -3.32 -1.90 -8.17
N ARG A 325 -4.46 -1.49 -8.72
CA ARG A 325 -5.38 -2.33 -9.51
C ARG A 325 -5.17 -2.25 -11.02
N PHE A 326 -4.45 -1.24 -11.51
CA PHE A 326 -4.24 -1.01 -12.94
C PHE A 326 -2.76 -0.72 -13.20
N SER A 327 -2.01 -1.78 -13.47
CA SER A 327 -0.57 -1.67 -13.65
C SER A 327 -0.20 -0.77 -14.83
N GLY A 328 0.86 0.02 -14.63
CA GLY A 328 1.36 0.99 -15.62
C GLY A 328 0.61 2.32 -15.63
N ILE A 329 -0.44 2.52 -14.82
CA ILE A 329 -1.01 3.87 -14.63
C ILE A 329 -0.25 4.56 -13.51
N LEU A 330 0.59 5.52 -13.88
CA LEU A 330 1.41 6.31 -12.95
C LEU A 330 0.72 7.62 -12.60
N PHE A 331 0.69 7.94 -11.30
CA PHE A 331 0.26 9.26 -10.81
C PHE A 331 1.47 10.03 -10.29
N PHE A 332 1.65 11.22 -10.83
CA PHE A 332 2.55 12.24 -10.33
C PHE A 332 1.76 13.20 -9.45
N ASP A 333 1.96 13.13 -8.14
CA ASP A 333 1.45 14.15 -7.23
C ASP A 333 2.52 15.21 -7.05
N ILE A 334 2.30 16.36 -7.68
CA ILE A 334 3.31 17.41 -7.85
C ILE A 334 3.14 18.48 -6.76
N ALA A 335 4.25 19.01 -6.26
CA ALA A 335 4.26 20.04 -5.22
C ALA A 335 3.49 21.31 -5.60
N ASN A 336 3.61 21.77 -6.85
CA ASN A 336 2.99 22.99 -7.36
C ASN A 336 2.95 23.03 -8.90
N TYR A 337 2.20 23.97 -9.46
CA TYR A 337 2.05 24.16 -10.91
C TYR A 337 3.36 24.55 -11.60
N SER A 338 4.30 25.21 -10.91
CA SER A 338 5.61 25.52 -11.50
C SER A 338 6.38 24.25 -11.83
N VAL A 339 6.48 23.34 -10.86
CA VAL A 339 7.12 22.03 -11.06
C VAL A 339 6.36 21.23 -12.11
N GLN A 340 5.01 21.22 -12.08
CA GLN A 340 4.21 20.49 -13.06
C GLN A 340 4.48 20.99 -14.48
N ASN A 341 4.62 22.31 -14.66
CA ASN A 341 4.96 22.91 -15.94
C ASN A 341 6.36 22.50 -16.43
N ASP A 342 7.35 22.36 -15.53
CA ASP A 342 8.69 21.90 -15.91
C ASP A 342 8.68 20.48 -16.50
N PHE A 343 7.77 19.62 -16.02
CA PHE A 343 7.56 18.27 -16.55
C PHE A 343 6.74 18.25 -17.84
N PHE A 344 5.57 18.90 -17.85
CA PHE A 344 4.49 18.59 -18.80
C PHE A 344 4.12 19.72 -19.75
N ARG A 345 4.60 20.96 -19.54
CA ARG A 345 4.15 22.10 -20.36
C ARG A 345 4.44 21.91 -21.84
N ARG A 346 5.66 21.54 -22.22
CA ARG A 346 5.99 21.33 -23.64
C ARG A 346 5.20 20.15 -24.23
N LEU A 347 5.01 19.09 -23.44
CA LEU A 347 4.25 17.93 -23.83
C LEU A 347 2.77 18.28 -24.11
N ALA A 348 2.13 19.08 -23.26
CA ALA A 348 0.76 19.54 -23.47
C ALA A 348 0.58 20.28 -24.81
N PHE A 349 1.54 21.15 -25.18
CA PHE A 349 1.53 21.82 -26.48
C PHE A 349 1.81 20.87 -27.65
N PHE A 350 2.61 19.82 -27.43
CA PHE A 350 2.94 18.82 -28.43
C PHE A 350 1.78 17.86 -28.72
N VAL A 351 0.97 17.50 -27.72
CA VAL A 351 -0.10 16.50 -27.84
C VAL A 351 -1.46 17.17 -28.13
N GLU A 352 -1.85 18.16 -27.33
CA GLU A 352 -3.25 18.56 -27.20
C GLU A 352 -3.58 19.87 -27.93
N LYS A 353 -2.63 20.82 -28.01
CA LYS A 353 -2.93 22.18 -28.49
C LYS A 353 -2.94 22.27 -30.02
N GLN A 354 -4.11 22.62 -30.57
CA GLN A 354 -4.28 22.89 -32.00
C GLN A 354 -3.25 23.92 -32.51
N GLY A 355 -2.67 23.66 -33.68
CA GLY A 355 -1.62 24.49 -34.28
C GLY A 355 -0.18 24.16 -33.83
N PHE A 356 -0.03 23.46 -32.69
CA PHE A 356 1.25 23.05 -32.12
C PHE A 356 1.49 21.53 -32.12
N LYS A 357 0.44 20.72 -32.35
CA LYS A 357 0.51 19.24 -32.40
C LYS A 357 1.72 18.75 -33.21
N GLY A 358 2.54 17.89 -32.60
CA GLY A 358 3.73 17.32 -33.21
C GLY A 358 4.96 18.23 -33.30
N LYS A 359 4.89 19.48 -32.81
CA LYS A 359 6.01 20.43 -32.82
C LYS A 359 6.59 20.59 -31.41
N LEU A 360 7.92 20.58 -31.32
CA LEU A 360 8.63 20.91 -30.09
C LEU A 360 8.84 22.42 -30.01
N LEU A 361 8.34 23.03 -28.93
CA LEU A 361 8.49 24.46 -28.66
C LEU A 361 9.67 24.69 -27.71
N SER A 362 10.52 25.66 -28.05
CA SER A 362 11.60 26.11 -27.16
C SER A 362 11.05 26.75 -25.88
N ASP A 363 11.88 26.82 -24.85
CA ASP A 363 11.49 27.42 -23.56
C ASP A 363 11.07 28.89 -23.71
N ALA A 364 11.76 29.64 -24.58
CA ALA A 364 11.40 31.02 -24.90
C ALA A 364 10.00 31.14 -25.55
N GLN A 365 9.60 30.16 -26.37
CA GLN A 365 8.25 30.14 -26.96
C GLN A 365 7.17 29.72 -25.96
N LEU A 366 7.55 29.02 -24.90
CA LEU A 366 6.66 28.57 -23.82
C LEU A 366 6.60 29.54 -22.64
N GLU A 367 7.42 30.59 -22.64
CA GLU A 367 7.45 31.58 -21.57
C GLU A 367 6.06 32.23 -21.39
N GLY A 368 5.60 32.30 -20.15
CA GLY A 368 4.27 32.83 -19.81
C GLY A 368 3.08 31.96 -20.23
N LYS A 369 3.31 30.81 -20.88
CA LYS A 369 2.25 29.85 -21.20
C LYS A 369 2.06 28.87 -20.05
N HIS A 370 0.80 28.59 -19.74
CA HIS A 370 0.38 27.52 -18.82
C HIS A 370 -0.12 26.34 -19.63
N GLY A 371 0.19 25.11 -19.20
CA GLY A 371 -0.33 23.89 -19.82
C GLY A 371 -1.79 23.69 -19.42
N TYR A 372 -2.00 22.96 -18.33
CA TYR A 372 -3.30 22.69 -17.73
C TYR A 372 -3.15 22.49 -16.20
N ASN A 373 -4.26 22.29 -15.49
CA ASN A 373 -4.25 22.10 -14.04
C ASN A 373 -4.01 20.64 -13.62
N ALA A 374 -4.25 19.73 -14.54
CA ALA A 374 -3.94 18.31 -14.48
C ALA A 374 -3.57 17.89 -15.91
N HIS A 375 -2.87 16.77 -16.03
CA HIS A 375 -2.51 16.22 -17.34
C HIS A 375 -2.63 14.70 -17.33
N ASP A 376 -3.04 14.14 -18.44
CA ASP A 376 -3.03 12.71 -18.73
C ASP A 376 -2.33 12.44 -20.06
N TYR A 377 -1.52 11.39 -20.11
CA TYR A 377 -0.79 11.00 -21.32
C TYR A 377 -0.75 9.48 -21.48
N ARG A 378 -1.17 9.01 -22.64
CA ARG A 378 -0.95 7.61 -23.05
C ARG A 378 0.50 7.36 -23.48
N ALA A 379 0.94 6.12 -23.34
CA ALA A 379 2.27 5.66 -23.71
C ALA A 379 2.69 6.06 -25.14
N TYR A 380 1.79 5.96 -26.12
CA TYR A 380 2.03 6.38 -27.50
C TYR A 380 2.54 7.83 -27.64
N ASP A 381 1.86 8.78 -27.00
CA ASP A 381 2.15 10.20 -27.18
C ASP A 381 3.45 10.60 -26.45
N LEU A 382 3.71 9.96 -25.31
CA LEU A 382 4.98 10.07 -24.59
C LEU A 382 6.15 9.57 -25.45
N ALA A 383 6.02 8.38 -26.05
CA ALA A 383 7.06 7.83 -26.92
C ALA A 383 7.33 8.74 -28.12
N ARG A 384 6.27 9.24 -28.76
CA ARG A 384 6.39 10.19 -29.89
C ARG A 384 7.08 11.48 -29.51
N PHE A 385 6.81 12.03 -28.33
CA PHE A 385 7.46 13.24 -27.85
C PHE A 385 8.98 13.04 -27.71
N PHE A 386 9.40 11.97 -27.03
CA PHE A 386 10.82 11.69 -26.83
C PHE A 386 11.53 11.25 -28.12
N GLU A 387 10.85 10.52 -29.00
CA GLU A 387 11.38 10.18 -30.33
C GLU A 387 11.58 11.43 -31.18
N LYS A 388 10.62 12.37 -31.16
CA LYS A 388 10.75 13.65 -31.86
C LYS A 388 11.95 14.45 -31.32
N ALA A 389 12.10 14.50 -29.99
CA ALA A 389 13.21 15.20 -29.36
C ALA A 389 14.55 14.58 -29.73
N ARG A 390 14.64 13.25 -29.77
CA ARG A 390 15.84 12.53 -30.20
C ARG A 390 16.16 12.79 -31.67
N ALA A 391 15.20 12.62 -32.56
CA ALA A 391 15.39 12.76 -34.01
C ALA A 391 15.83 14.17 -34.41
N GLU A 392 15.36 15.20 -33.70
CA GLU A 392 15.72 16.60 -33.94
C GLU A 392 16.94 17.07 -33.13
N ASN A 393 17.52 16.21 -32.29
CA ASN A 393 18.52 16.59 -31.28
C ASN A 393 18.05 17.80 -30.44
N PHE A 394 16.76 17.81 -30.09
CA PHE A 394 16.13 18.90 -29.36
C PHE A 394 16.56 18.88 -27.89
N PRO A 395 17.01 20.01 -27.32
CA PRO A 395 17.45 20.07 -25.93
C PRO A 395 16.25 19.97 -24.98
N LEU A 396 16.21 18.91 -24.18
CA LEU A 396 15.23 18.73 -23.11
C LEU A 396 15.73 19.35 -21.79
N ASN A 397 14.81 19.84 -20.97
CA ASN A 397 15.12 20.35 -19.65
C ASN A 397 15.34 19.18 -18.65
N LYS A 398 15.79 19.50 -17.43
CA LYS A 398 16.09 18.48 -16.41
C LYS A 398 14.88 17.62 -16.01
N LYS A 399 13.69 18.20 -15.92
CA LYS A 399 12.46 17.49 -15.54
C LYS A 399 11.90 16.63 -16.66
N GLU A 400 12.08 17.04 -17.90
CA GLU A 400 11.72 16.21 -19.06
C GLU A 400 12.68 15.03 -19.22
N LEU A 401 13.97 15.20 -18.92
CA LEU A 401 14.93 14.10 -18.86
C LEU A 401 14.59 13.12 -17.72
N LEU A 402 14.24 13.64 -16.55
CA LEU A 402 13.74 12.85 -15.43
C LEU A 402 12.45 12.10 -15.78
N LEU A 403 11.50 12.76 -16.46
CA LEU A 403 10.29 12.13 -16.97
C LEU A 403 10.66 10.92 -17.85
N ARG A 404 11.56 11.12 -18.82
CA ARG A 404 12.03 10.03 -19.69
C ARG A 404 12.61 8.86 -18.89
N GLU A 405 13.44 9.13 -17.88
CA GLU A 405 14.01 8.10 -17.00
C GLU A 405 12.91 7.31 -16.28
N ILE A 406 11.94 8.00 -15.67
CA ILE A 406 10.80 7.37 -15.00
C ILE A 406 10.00 6.50 -15.97
N LEU A 407 9.73 6.99 -17.18
CA LEU A 407 8.93 6.26 -18.16
C LEU A 407 9.63 5.00 -18.67
N LEU A 408 10.94 5.06 -18.91
CA LEU A 408 11.75 3.90 -19.28
C LEU A 408 11.80 2.89 -18.13
N LYS A 409 12.05 3.36 -16.91
CA LYS A 409 12.12 2.52 -15.71
C LYS A 409 10.84 1.73 -15.48
N ASN A 410 9.70 2.36 -15.75
CA ASN A 410 8.37 1.79 -15.54
C ASN A 410 7.75 1.21 -16.82
N SER A 411 8.53 1.04 -17.90
CA SER A 411 8.10 0.44 -19.17
C SER A 411 6.89 1.13 -19.84
N ILE A 412 6.67 2.41 -19.54
CA ILE A 412 5.64 3.23 -20.20
C ILE A 412 6.09 3.57 -21.63
N ILE A 413 7.39 3.79 -21.81
CA ILE A 413 8.05 3.87 -23.12
C ILE A 413 9.23 2.90 -23.14
N VAL A 414 9.64 2.48 -24.33
CA VAL A 414 10.77 1.56 -24.53
C VAL A 414 11.81 2.23 -25.41
N GLN A 415 13.09 2.02 -25.09
CA GLN A 415 14.20 2.40 -25.97
C GLN A 415 14.62 1.18 -26.78
N ASN A 416 14.56 1.30 -28.11
CA ASN A 416 14.98 0.26 -29.04
C ASN A 416 16.51 0.19 -29.15
N GLU A 417 17.03 -0.87 -29.77
CA GLU A 417 18.48 -1.08 -29.94
C GLU A 417 19.17 0.04 -30.73
N ASP A 418 18.47 0.68 -31.66
CA ASP A 418 18.96 1.83 -32.45
C ASP A 418 18.87 3.16 -31.70
N GLY A 419 18.44 3.13 -30.44
CA GLY A 419 18.26 4.29 -29.57
C GLY A 419 16.95 5.06 -29.77
N SER A 420 16.09 4.66 -30.73
CA SER A 420 14.77 5.25 -30.92
C SER A 420 13.79 4.89 -29.80
N PHE A 421 12.75 5.69 -29.62
CA PHE A 421 11.72 5.45 -28.59
C PHE A 421 10.43 4.91 -29.20
N SER A 422 9.90 3.85 -28.60
CA SER A 422 8.63 3.21 -28.96
C SER A 422 7.67 3.18 -27.78
N GLU A 423 6.37 3.02 -28.09
CA GLU A 423 5.32 2.89 -27.09
C GLU A 423 5.53 1.63 -26.24
N GLY A 424 5.49 1.78 -24.92
CA GLY A 424 5.45 0.68 -23.97
C GLY A 424 4.00 0.37 -23.56
N ARG A 425 3.75 0.20 -22.26
CA ARG A 425 2.39 0.00 -21.75
C ARG A 425 2.15 0.87 -20.52
N GLY A 426 1.10 1.67 -20.55
CA GLY A 426 0.65 2.42 -19.39
C GLY A 426 0.14 3.82 -19.72
N ALA A 427 0.02 4.62 -18.68
CA ALA A 427 -0.46 5.99 -18.71
C ALA A 427 0.24 6.83 -17.64
N VAL A 428 0.32 8.13 -17.86
CA VAL A 428 0.77 9.11 -16.88
C VAL A 428 -0.38 10.04 -16.56
N ILE A 429 -0.57 10.29 -15.28
CA ILE A 429 -1.49 11.29 -14.75
C ILE A 429 -0.68 12.23 -13.87
N SER A 430 -0.93 13.53 -13.94
CA SER A 430 -0.31 14.51 -13.05
C SER A 430 -1.33 15.44 -12.41
N ILE A 431 -1.16 15.69 -11.11
CA ILE A 431 -2.04 16.54 -10.31
C ILE A 431 -1.19 17.38 -9.37
N SER A 432 -1.54 18.65 -9.17
CA SER A 432 -0.81 19.58 -8.30
C SER A 432 -1.43 19.71 -6.90
N GLN A 433 -0.61 19.76 -5.86
CA GLN A 433 -1.00 20.06 -4.47
C GLN A 433 -1.49 21.51 -4.27
N GLU A 434 -1.23 22.42 -5.21
CA GLU A 434 -1.81 23.77 -5.20
C GLU A 434 -3.32 23.76 -5.52
N SER A 435 -3.83 22.69 -6.12
CA SER A 435 -5.26 22.53 -6.34
C SER A 435 -5.99 22.32 -5.00
N PRO A 436 -7.10 23.02 -4.72
CA PRO A 436 -7.90 22.75 -3.54
C PRO A 436 -8.46 21.33 -3.57
N LEU A 437 -8.70 20.75 -2.38
CA LEU A 437 -9.07 19.33 -2.24
C LEU A 437 -10.25 18.90 -3.12
N TYR A 438 -11.30 19.71 -3.22
CA TYR A 438 -12.47 19.37 -4.05
C TYR A 438 -12.13 19.27 -5.55
N LEU A 439 -11.17 20.07 -6.04
CA LEU A 439 -10.66 19.96 -7.41
C LEU A 439 -9.76 18.75 -7.55
N ARG A 440 -8.87 18.49 -6.59
CA ARG A 440 -8.03 17.28 -6.59
C ARG A 440 -8.87 16.02 -6.69
N THR A 441 -9.97 15.92 -5.94
CA THR A 441 -10.91 14.79 -6.03
C THR A 441 -11.52 14.66 -7.42
N THR A 442 -11.92 15.77 -8.03
CA THR A 442 -12.49 15.76 -9.38
C THR A 442 -11.43 15.38 -10.41
N PHE A 443 -10.20 15.91 -10.32
CA PHE A 443 -9.10 15.59 -11.22
C PHE A 443 -8.66 14.13 -11.08
N VAL A 444 -8.47 13.61 -9.86
CA VAL A 444 -8.15 12.17 -9.68
C VAL A 444 -9.20 11.29 -10.35
N ALA A 445 -10.48 11.63 -10.22
CA ALA A 445 -11.53 10.89 -10.93
C ALA A 445 -11.45 11.06 -12.45
N HIS A 446 -11.43 12.31 -12.94
CA HIS A 446 -11.38 12.64 -14.37
C HIS A 446 -10.17 11.99 -15.06
N GLU A 447 -8.96 12.32 -14.60
CA GLU A 447 -7.72 11.79 -15.16
C GLU A 447 -7.56 10.29 -14.93
N GLY A 448 -8.04 9.78 -13.79
CA GLY A 448 -8.03 8.34 -13.51
C GLY A 448 -8.80 7.54 -14.56
N TRP A 449 -9.92 8.07 -15.04
CA TRP A 449 -10.65 7.42 -16.11
C TRP A 449 -9.91 7.43 -17.45
N HIS A 450 -9.19 8.50 -17.79
CA HIS A 450 -8.29 8.52 -18.94
C HIS A 450 -7.23 7.43 -18.82
N GLY A 451 -6.64 7.27 -17.64
CA GLY A 451 -5.69 6.20 -17.35
C GLY A 451 -6.25 4.81 -17.70
N ILE A 452 -7.46 4.48 -17.25
CA ILE A 452 -8.11 3.20 -17.58
C ILE A 452 -8.40 3.12 -19.09
N PHE A 453 -8.91 4.19 -19.70
CA PHE A 453 -9.18 4.24 -21.14
C PHE A 453 -7.91 3.97 -21.96
N PHE A 454 -6.75 4.45 -21.53
CA PHE A 454 -5.49 4.19 -22.25
C PHE A 454 -5.02 2.74 -22.16
N VAL A 455 -5.28 2.05 -21.05
CA VAL A 455 -4.72 0.70 -20.82
C VAL A 455 -5.70 -0.46 -21.02
N ASP A 456 -7.01 -0.21 -21.06
CA ASP A 456 -8.05 -1.25 -21.18
C ASP A 456 -8.86 -1.10 -22.47
N GLU A 457 -8.64 -2.03 -23.41
CA GLU A 457 -9.29 -2.02 -24.72
C GLU A 457 -10.80 -2.26 -24.66
N ASP A 458 -11.27 -3.15 -23.77
CA ASP A 458 -12.70 -3.42 -23.62
C ASP A 458 -13.46 -2.18 -23.15
N PHE A 459 -12.86 -1.40 -22.26
CA PHE A 459 -13.42 -0.15 -21.79
C PHE A 459 -13.47 0.88 -22.92
N ARG A 460 -12.40 1.02 -23.73
CA ARG A 460 -12.44 1.89 -24.92
C ARG A 460 -13.53 1.50 -25.92
N ASN A 461 -13.70 0.20 -26.15
CA ASN A 461 -14.73 -0.32 -27.05
C ASN A 461 -16.15 -0.07 -26.50
N THR A 462 -16.31 -0.19 -25.18
CA THR A 462 -17.57 0.14 -24.49
C THR A 462 -17.89 1.62 -24.61
N VAL A 463 -16.91 2.49 -24.33
CA VAL A 463 -17.05 3.95 -24.49
C VAL A 463 -17.43 4.31 -25.92
N SER A 464 -16.78 3.71 -26.92
CA SER A 464 -17.11 3.93 -28.33
C SER A 464 -18.56 3.54 -28.62
N SER A 465 -19.03 2.42 -28.07
CA SER A 465 -20.41 1.95 -28.26
C SER A 465 -21.43 2.89 -27.62
N VAL A 466 -21.15 3.39 -26.41
CA VAL A 466 -22.00 4.38 -25.73
C VAL A 466 -22.02 5.70 -26.50
N PHE A 467 -20.85 6.18 -26.95
CA PHE A 467 -20.73 7.41 -27.73
C PHE A 467 -21.57 7.34 -29.01
N TYR A 468 -21.43 6.27 -29.81
CA TYR A 468 -22.23 6.11 -31.03
C TYR A 468 -23.72 5.94 -30.74
N SER A 469 -24.07 5.25 -29.64
CA SER A 469 -25.48 5.13 -29.22
C SER A 469 -26.08 6.50 -28.91
N LEU A 470 -25.33 7.37 -28.21
CA LEU A 470 -25.74 8.75 -27.95
C LEU A 470 -25.84 9.54 -29.25
N GLN A 471 -24.85 9.44 -30.14
CA GLN A 471 -24.85 10.14 -31.43
C GLN A 471 -26.08 9.81 -32.29
N MET A 472 -26.56 8.56 -32.24
CA MET A 472 -27.75 8.15 -32.99
C MET A 472 -29.06 8.55 -32.29
N ALA A 473 -29.10 8.52 -30.95
CA ALA A 473 -30.32 8.75 -30.18
C ALA A 473 -30.57 10.23 -29.84
N ASP A 474 -29.52 10.99 -29.62
CA ASP A 474 -29.52 12.40 -29.21
C ASP A 474 -28.31 13.13 -29.84
N PRO A 475 -28.36 13.42 -31.14
CA PRO A 475 -27.28 14.13 -31.84
C PRO A 475 -27.07 15.56 -31.29
N GLY A 476 -28.12 16.20 -30.76
CA GLY A 476 -28.03 17.54 -30.18
C GLY A 476 -27.10 17.58 -28.96
N ALA A 477 -27.10 16.53 -28.14
CA ALA A 477 -26.13 16.41 -27.05
C ALA A 477 -24.68 16.29 -27.54
N ILE A 478 -24.43 15.52 -28.61
CA ILE A 478 -23.09 15.41 -29.22
C ILE A 478 -22.65 16.75 -29.81
N ASP A 479 -23.53 17.44 -30.53
CA ASP A 479 -23.24 18.74 -31.13
C ASP A 479 -22.85 19.77 -30.06
N PHE A 480 -23.57 19.80 -28.94
CA PHE A 480 -23.20 20.64 -27.80
C PHE A 480 -21.80 20.33 -27.30
N LEU A 481 -21.46 19.06 -27.08
CA LEU A 481 -20.17 18.67 -26.53
C LEU A 481 -19.01 19.05 -27.47
N ILE A 482 -19.14 18.73 -28.76
CA ILE A 482 -18.14 19.04 -29.78
C ILE A 482 -17.94 20.55 -29.86
N LYS A 483 -19.02 21.33 -29.98
CA LYS A 483 -18.90 22.79 -30.08
C LYS A 483 -18.36 23.40 -28.79
N TYR A 484 -18.73 22.88 -27.62
CA TYR A 484 -18.16 23.31 -26.34
C TYR A 484 -16.64 23.12 -26.30
N PHE A 485 -16.12 21.98 -26.77
CA PHE A 485 -14.68 21.73 -26.86
C PHE A 485 -13.96 22.65 -27.85
N GLN A 486 -14.62 23.03 -28.95
CA GLN A 486 -14.07 23.97 -29.94
C GLN A 486 -14.02 25.41 -29.42
N VAL A 487 -15.13 25.91 -28.84
CA VAL A 487 -15.25 27.34 -28.51
C VAL A 487 -14.68 27.69 -27.15
N THR A 488 -14.32 26.71 -26.32
CA THR A 488 -13.75 26.95 -24.99
C THR A 488 -12.24 27.19 -25.11
N PRO A 489 -11.73 28.42 -24.88
CA PRO A 489 -10.33 28.75 -25.18
C PRO A 489 -9.30 27.94 -24.38
N SER A 490 -9.66 27.50 -23.18
CA SER A 490 -8.79 26.66 -22.36
C SER A 490 -8.63 25.24 -22.93
N LEU A 491 -9.62 24.73 -23.68
CA LEU A 491 -9.62 23.39 -24.26
C LEU A 491 -9.07 23.43 -25.69
N ASN A 492 -9.79 24.07 -26.61
CA ASN A 492 -9.46 24.21 -28.03
C ASN A 492 -8.92 22.90 -28.66
N TYR A 493 -9.66 21.83 -28.45
CA TYR A 493 -9.32 20.47 -28.88
C TYR A 493 -9.47 20.28 -30.39
N ASP A 494 -8.71 19.33 -30.95
CA ASP A 494 -8.84 18.87 -32.33
C ASP A 494 -10.03 17.91 -32.46
N THR A 495 -11.20 18.42 -32.85
CA THR A 495 -12.44 17.63 -32.91
C THR A 495 -12.51 16.67 -34.10
N GLU A 496 -11.54 16.69 -35.01
CA GLU A 496 -11.41 15.66 -36.05
C GLU A 496 -10.75 14.39 -35.49
N ASP A 497 -10.14 14.47 -34.30
CA ASP A 497 -9.54 13.35 -33.59
C ASP A 497 -10.64 12.60 -32.80
N GLU A 498 -11.27 11.61 -33.45
CA GLU A 498 -12.34 10.82 -32.84
C GLU A 498 -11.90 10.07 -31.58
N TYR A 499 -10.62 9.70 -31.49
CA TYR A 499 -10.06 9.06 -30.30
C TYR A 499 -10.07 10.04 -29.12
N LEU A 500 -9.59 11.28 -29.34
CA LEU A 500 -9.63 12.35 -28.34
C LEU A 500 -11.07 12.65 -27.90
N LEU A 501 -12.01 12.78 -28.84
CA LEU A 501 -13.42 13.06 -28.53
C LEU A 501 -14.04 11.99 -27.63
N LYS A 502 -13.83 10.72 -27.94
CA LYS A 502 -14.37 9.60 -27.14
C LYS A 502 -13.70 9.52 -25.76
N ASN A 503 -12.40 9.78 -25.69
CA ASN A 503 -11.65 9.83 -24.43
C ASN A 503 -12.23 10.91 -23.50
N GLU A 504 -12.38 12.13 -24.01
CA GLU A 504 -12.93 13.28 -23.27
C GLU A 504 -14.41 13.08 -22.91
N PHE A 505 -15.22 12.59 -23.85
CA PHE A 505 -16.63 12.26 -23.60
C PHE A 505 -16.78 11.37 -22.37
N MET A 506 -16.01 10.27 -22.31
CA MET A 506 -16.06 9.34 -21.19
C MET A 506 -15.68 10.01 -19.88
N ALA A 507 -14.61 10.80 -19.85
CA ALA A 507 -14.16 11.47 -18.63
C ALA A 507 -15.21 12.47 -18.13
N TYR A 508 -15.85 13.22 -19.05
CA TYR A 508 -16.96 14.11 -18.72
C TYR A 508 -18.20 13.39 -18.18
N MET A 509 -18.50 12.17 -18.66
CA MET A 509 -19.59 11.35 -18.13
C MET A 509 -19.28 10.77 -16.74
N LEU A 510 -18.01 10.42 -16.48
CA LEU A 510 -17.61 9.67 -15.28
C LEU A 510 -16.87 10.47 -14.21
N GLN A 511 -16.51 11.74 -14.45
CA GLN A 511 -15.77 12.57 -13.48
C GLN A 511 -16.56 12.91 -12.20
N ARG A 512 -17.89 12.73 -12.21
CA ARG A 512 -18.80 13.02 -11.09
C ARG A 512 -19.83 11.91 -10.94
N PRO A 513 -20.45 11.73 -9.76
CA PRO A 513 -21.54 10.76 -9.61
C PRO A 513 -22.64 11.00 -10.64
N VAL A 514 -23.28 9.92 -11.14
CA VAL A 514 -24.34 10.00 -12.15
C VAL A 514 -25.46 10.96 -11.73
N SER A 515 -25.79 11.00 -10.44
CA SER A 515 -26.80 11.92 -9.87
C SER A 515 -26.48 13.41 -10.03
N ALA A 516 -25.22 13.76 -10.32
CA ALA A 516 -24.79 15.13 -10.59
C ALA A 516 -24.67 15.45 -12.09
N CYS A 517 -24.87 14.48 -12.98
CA CYS A 517 -24.68 14.63 -14.43
C CYS A 517 -25.58 15.72 -15.02
N GLU A 518 -26.91 15.62 -14.81
CA GLU A 518 -27.90 16.60 -15.27
C GLU A 518 -27.50 18.02 -14.86
N LYS A 519 -27.28 18.24 -13.56
CA LYS A 519 -26.93 19.56 -13.04
C LYS A 519 -25.62 20.07 -13.62
N TYR A 520 -24.61 19.21 -13.75
CA TYR A 520 -23.31 19.62 -14.28
C TYR A 520 -23.39 20.14 -15.71
N PHE A 521 -24.07 19.41 -16.61
CA PHE A 521 -24.19 19.81 -18.01
C PHE A 521 -25.13 20.98 -18.22
N THR A 522 -26.24 21.06 -17.48
CA THR A 522 -27.15 22.22 -17.52
C THR A 522 -26.48 23.48 -16.98
N ASP A 523 -25.74 23.39 -15.87
CA ASP A 523 -24.93 24.51 -15.37
C ASP A 523 -23.87 24.92 -16.40
N MET A 524 -23.21 23.96 -17.07
CA MET A 524 -22.21 24.23 -18.10
C MET A 524 -22.81 24.92 -19.33
N ALA A 525 -24.00 24.49 -19.77
CA ALA A 525 -24.75 25.10 -20.85
C ALA A 525 -25.28 26.51 -20.48
N ALA A 526 -25.64 26.73 -19.21
CA ALA A 526 -26.12 28.03 -18.72
C ALA A 526 -25.00 29.08 -18.52
N ARG A 527 -23.72 28.69 -18.63
CA ARG A 527 -22.60 29.63 -18.46
C ARG A 527 -22.68 30.75 -19.51
N PRO A 528 -22.30 32.00 -19.15
CA PRO A 528 -22.27 33.12 -20.10
C PRO A 528 -21.46 32.82 -21.36
N HIS A 529 -20.37 32.06 -21.23
CA HIS A 529 -19.55 31.62 -22.35
C HIS A 529 -20.36 30.78 -23.35
N SER A 530 -20.94 29.66 -22.89
CA SER A 530 -21.75 28.77 -23.73
C SER A 530 -22.93 29.51 -24.36
N GLN A 531 -23.63 30.34 -23.59
CA GLN A 531 -24.75 31.16 -24.06
C GLN A 531 -24.35 32.23 -25.09
N SER A 532 -23.08 32.62 -25.14
CA SER A 532 -22.59 33.61 -26.11
C SER A 532 -22.11 32.97 -27.42
N PHE A 533 -21.51 31.77 -27.35
CA PHE A 533 -20.84 31.15 -28.49
C PHE A 533 -21.61 29.99 -29.14
N ILE A 534 -22.41 29.25 -28.35
CA ILE A 534 -23.08 28.00 -28.76
C ILE A 534 -24.51 27.95 -28.21
N LYS A 535 -25.24 29.05 -28.37
CA LYS A 535 -26.52 29.26 -27.69
C LYS A 535 -27.56 28.19 -28.03
N GLU A 536 -27.69 27.83 -29.30
CA GLU A 536 -28.68 26.85 -29.76
C GLU A 536 -28.45 25.49 -29.10
N GLU A 537 -27.22 25.02 -29.07
CA GLU A 537 -26.87 23.74 -28.45
C GLU A 537 -26.94 23.81 -26.93
N ALA A 538 -26.57 24.95 -26.34
CA ALA A 538 -26.68 25.16 -24.90
C ALA A 538 -28.15 25.15 -24.44
N ASP A 539 -29.03 25.84 -25.17
CA ASP A 539 -30.47 25.84 -24.87
C ASP A 539 -31.06 24.43 -25.02
N TYR A 540 -30.64 23.68 -26.05
CA TYR A 540 -31.02 22.27 -26.20
C TYR A 540 -30.68 21.43 -24.96
N ILE A 541 -29.48 21.56 -24.41
CA ILE A 541 -29.08 20.84 -23.19
C ILE A 541 -29.92 21.26 -21.97
N ILE A 542 -30.25 22.54 -21.87
CA ILE A 542 -31.10 23.06 -20.76
C ILE A 542 -32.53 22.50 -20.88
N GLU A 543 -33.11 22.53 -22.08
CA GLU A 543 -34.47 22.06 -22.36
C GLU A 543 -34.63 20.56 -22.15
N THR A 544 -33.66 19.78 -22.63
CA THR A 544 -33.63 18.32 -22.47
C THR A 544 -33.14 17.87 -21.09
N LYS A 545 -32.71 18.82 -20.24
CA LYS A 545 -32.08 18.54 -18.94
C LYS A 545 -30.91 17.56 -19.05
N ALA A 546 -30.12 17.66 -20.12
CA ALA A 546 -28.99 16.78 -20.38
C ALA A 546 -29.34 15.27 -20.26
N ALA A 547 -30.54 14.87 -20.69
CA ALA A 547 -31.01 13.48 -20.56
C ALA A 547 -30.10 12.47 -21.27
N GLY A 548 -29.61 12.78 -22.48
CA GLY A 548 -28.68 11.93 -23.22
C GLY A 548 -27.37 11.69 -22.48
N PHE A 549 -26.78 12.73 -21.88
CA PHE A 549 -25.58 12.59 -21.05
C PHE A 549 -25.83 11.80 -19.76
N SER A 550 -26.97 12.00 -19.10
CA SER A 550 -27.33 11.24 -17.90
C SER A 550 -27.50 9.75 -18.20
N GLY A 551 -28.13 9.41 -19.33
CA GLY A 551 -28.24 8.03 -19.82
C GLY A 551 -26.87 7.41 -20.13
N SER A 552 -26.01 8.15 -20.82
CA SER A 552 -24.65 7.71 -21.14
C SER A 552 -23.79 7.48 -19.90
N ALA A 553 -23.87 8.39 -18.92
CA ALA A 553 -23.19 8.25 -17.63
C ALA A 553 -23.68 7.01 -16.87
N GLN A 554 -24.98 6.70 -16.89
CA GLN A 554 -25.51 5.49 -16.28
C GLN A 554 -25.01 4.22 -16.97
N MET A 555 -24.99 4.18 -18.31
CA MET A 555 -24.47 3.03 -19.06
C MET A 555 -23.00 2.74 -18.74
N LEU A 556 -22.19 3.80 -18.63
CA LEU A 556 -20.77 3.68 -18.26
C LEU A 556 -20.61 3.30 -16.77
N GLU A 557 -21.38 3.88 -15.85
CA GLU A 557 -21.42 3.49 -14.43
C GLU A 557 -21.70 2.00 -14.27
N ASP A 558 -22.73 1.48 -14.94
CA ASP A 558 -23.13 0.08 -14.85
C ASP A 558 -22.00 -0.86 -15.32
N TYR A 559 -21.26 -0.46 -16.36
CA TYR A 559 -20.09 -1.19 -16.83
C TYR A 559 -18.97 -1.20 -15.79
N VAL A 560 -18.51 -0.02 -15.34
CA VAL A 560 -17.33 0.09 -14.46
C VAL A 560 -17.60 -0.46 -13.06
N LYS A 561 -18.85 -0.37 -12.58
CA LYS A 561 -19.28 -0.95 -11.32
C LYS A 561 -19.28 -2.47 -11.39
N ARG A 562 -19.80 -3.05 -12.47
CA ARG A 562 -19.79 -4.51 -12.67
C ARG A 562 -18.39 -5.07 -12.87
N ARG A 563 -17.52 -4.37 -13.62
CA ARG A 563 -16.18 -4.86 -13.95
C ARG A 563 -15.18 -4.67 -12.80
N TRP A 564 -15.26 -3.55 -12.08
CA TRP A 564 -14.23 -3.14 -11.13
C TRP A 564 -14.75 -2.61 -9.78
N ASN A 565 -16.07 -2.57 -9.56
CA ASN A 565 -16.70 -1.90 -8.42
C ASN A 565 -16.26 -0.43 -8.22
N LEU A 566 -15.87 0.21 -9.32
CA LEU A 566 -15.68 1.65 -9.40
C LEU A 566 -17.01 2.34 -9.69
N SER A 567 -17.06 3.66 -9.53
CA SER A 567 -18.25 4.45 -9.84
C SER A 567 -17.83 5.81 -10.40
N ALA A 568 -18.68 6.44 -11.20
CA ALA A 568 -18.59 7.82 -11.61
C ALA A 568 -18.34 8.72 -10.39
N GLY A 569 -17.32 9.58 -10.48
CA GLY A 569 -16.80 10.41 -9.40
C GLY A 569 -15.93 9.67 -8.37
N ARG A 570 -15.65 8.37 -8.58
CA ARG A 570 -14.90 7.52 -7.65
C ARG A 570 -14.15 6.40 -8.38
N VAL A 571 -12.90 6.71 -8.75
CA VAL A 571 -11.94 5.74 -9.30
C VAL A 571 -11.16 4.98 -8.23
N TRP A 572 -11.63 4.98 -6.98
CA TRP A 572 -10.95 4.34 -5.86
C TRP A 572 -11.89 3.45 -5.05
N ILE A 573 -11.35 2.45 -4.39
CA ILE A 573 -12.10 1.59 -3.46
C ILE A 573 -11.90 2.00 -1.99
N LEU A 574 -10.78 2.66 -1.68
CA LEU A 574 -10.47 3.18 -0.36
C LEU A 574 -10.88 4.65 -0.26
N SER A 575 -11.82 4.97 0.63
CA SER A 575 -12.24 6.35 0.92
C SER A 575 -11.80 6.77 2.32
N ARG A 576 -11.51 8.06 2.47
CA ARG A 576 -11.06 8.73 3.71
C ARG A 576 -12.08 9.78 4.17
#